data_AF-J7LKC9-F1
#
_entry.id   AF-J7LKC9-F1
#
_cell.length_a   1.000
_cell.length_b   1.000
_cell.length_c   1.000
_cell.angle_alpha   90.00
_cell.angle_beta   90.00
_cell.angle_gamma   90.00
#
_symmetry.space_group_name_H-M   'P 1'
#
loop_
_entity.id
_entity.type
_entity.pdbx_description
1 polymer ?
#
loop_
_entity_poly.entity_id
_entity_poly.type
_entity_poly.pdbx_seq_one_letter_code
_entity_poly.pdbx_strand_id
1 'polypeptide(L)' 'MSGCGEEIKTVDWWRNHPEEAISKVEECKKSGDASDNCKNAKTALYKNQQQDAPVPQIN' A
#
# COMPACT_ATOMS: atom_id res chain seq x y z
N MET A 1 1.09 15.50 25.27
CA MET A 1 2.06 14.83 24.39
C MET A 1 1.27 14.10 23.32
N SER A 2 1.24 14.65 22.12
CA SER A 2 0.69 14.01 20.92
C SER A 2 1.36 12.64 20.76
N GLY A 3 0.60 11.56 20.93
CA GLY A 3 1.11 10.19 20.87
C GLY A 3 1.81 9.93 19.55
N CYS A 4 3.08 9.53 19.63
CA CYS A 4 3.99 9.30 18.52
C CYS A 4 3.53 8.13 17.63
N GLY A 5 2.77 8.43 16.58
CA GLY A 5 2.52 7.54 15.46
C GLY A 5 2.70 8.27 14.14
N GLU A 6 3.18 7.56 13.11
CA GLU A 6 3.09 8.05 11.73
C GLU A 6 1.61 8.33 11.41
N GLU A 7 1.34 9.42 10.69
CA GLU A 7 -0.01 9.70 10.18
C GLU A 7 -0.49 8.52 9.32
N ILE A 8 -1.70 8.04 9.56
CA ILE A 8 -2.27 6.93 8.79
C ILE A 8 -2.70 7.48 7.43
N LYS A 9 -1.99 7.07 6.37
CA LYS A 9 -2.32 7.39 4.99
C LYS A 9 -3.33 6.40 4.44
N THR A 10 -4.33 6.90 3.72
CA THR A 10 -5.39 6.09 3.12
C THR A 10 -4.88 5.27 1.95
N VAL A 11 -5.61 4.21 1.58
CA VAL A 11 -5.29 3.40 0.39
C VAL A 11 -5.19 4.25 -0.87
N ASP A 12 -6.07 5.23 -1.07
CA ASP A 12 -6.04 6.08 -2.26
C ASP A 12 -4.83 7.02 -2.30
N TRP A 13 -4.35 7.48 -1.15
CA TRP A 13 -3.08 8.21 -1.09
C TRP A 13 -1.95 7.31 -1.61
N TRP A 14 -1.81 6.10 -1.07
CA TRP A 14 -0.78 5.15 -1.52
C TRP A 14 -0.90 4.75 -3.00
N ARG A 15 -2.11 4.72 -3.57
CA ARG A 15 -2.31 4.43 -5.00
C ARG A 15 -1.73 5.51 -5.90
N ASN A 16 -1.81 6.77 -5.46
CA ASN A 16 -1.22 7.92 -6.14
C ASN A 16 0.27 8.11 -5.83
N HIS A 17 0.80 7.35 -4.86
CA HIS A 17 2.20 7.38 -4.39
C HIS A 17 2.81 5.97 -4.42
N PRO A 18 2.93 5.35 -5.61
CA PRO A 18 3.31 3.94 -5.73
C PRO A 18 4.75 3.66 -5.30
N GLU A 19 5.68 4.60 -5.49
CA GLU A 19 7.08 4.44 -5.05
C GLU A 19 7.18 4.42 -3.53
N GLU A 20 6.47 5.33 -2.85
CA GLU A 20 6.37 5.36 -1.40
C GLU A 20 5.65 4.11 -0.87
N ALA A 21 4.61 3.63 -1.56
CA ALA A 21 3.93 2.39 -1.19
C ALA A 21 4.85 1.17 -1.29
N ILE A 22 5.70 1.08 -2.33
CA ILE A 22 6.71 0.01 -2.46
C ILE A 22 7.69 0.08 -1.28
N SER A 23 8.26 1.27 -1.03
CA SER A 23 9.22 1.47 0.06
C SER A 23 8.63 1.10 1.42
N LYS A 24 7.40 1.55 1.71
CA LYS A 24 6.70 1.22 2.96
C LYS A 24 6.47 -0.30 3.06
N VAL A 25 6.01 -0.97 2.01
CA VAL A 25 5.80 -2.43 2.05
C VAL A 25 7.12 -3.18 2.28
N GLU A 26 8.24 -2.73 1.73
CA GLU A 26 9.56 -3.31 2.01
C GLU A 26 10.01 -3.09 3.46
N GLU A 27 9.78 -1.89 4.00
CA GLU A 27 10.01 -1.57 5.41
C GLU A 27 9.22 -2.53 6.31
N CYS A 28 7.91 -2.67 6.06
CA CYS A 28 7.02 -3.56 6.81
C CYS A 28 7.47 -5.02 6.79
N LYS A 29 7.98 -5.51 5.65
CA LYS A 29 8.52 -6.88 5.56
C LYS A 29 9.78 -7.08 6.41
N LYS A 30 10.65 -6.06 6.48
CA LYS A 30 11.91 -6.13 7.25
C LYS A 30 11.66 -6.02 8.76
N SER A 31 10.74 -5.15 9.17
CA SER A 31 10.42 -4.91 10.58
C SER A 31 9.41 -5.91 11.15
N GLY A 32 8.60 -6.55 10.29
CA GLY A 32 7.43 -7.31 10.71
C GLY A 32 6.25 -6.40 11.12
N ASP A 33 6.29 -5.11 10.75
CA ASP A 33 5.22 -4.17 11.08
C ASP A 33 3.90 -4.54 10.37
N ALA A 34 2.83 -4.48 11.15
CA ALA A 34 1.45 -4.75 10.74
C ALA A 34 0.55 -3.52 10.91
N SER A 35 1.15 -2.32 10.95
CA SER A 35 0.45 -1.03 11.02
C SER A 35 -0.54 -0.84 9.88
N ASP A 36 -1.46 0.11 10.06
CA ASP A 36 -2.45 0.42 9.03
C ASP A 36 -1.80 0.99 7.76
N ASN A 37 -0.67 1.68 7.88
CA ASN A 37 0.13 2.09 6.71
C ASN A 37 0.67 0.89 5.94
N CYS A 38 1.16 -0.16 6.61
CA CYS A 38 1.59 -1.39 5.94
C CYS A 38 0.45 -2.08 5.19
N LYS A 39 -0.74 -2.17 5.80
CA LYS A 39 -1.92 -2.76 5.17
C LYS A 39 -2.37 -1.92 3.97
N ASN A 40 -2.47 -0.61 4.14
CA ASN A 40 -2.97 0.30 3.12
C ASN A 40 -2.04 0.38 1.91
N ALA A 41 -0.72 0.45 2.13
CA ALA A 41 0.28 0.44 1.08
C ALA A 41 0.24 -0.87 0.27
N LYS A 42 0.15 -2.02 0.94
CA LYS A 42 0.02 -3.33 0.28
C LYS A 42 -1.26 -3.43 -0.55
N THR A 43 -2.39 -2.97 -0.02
CA THR A 43 -3.66 -2.94 -0.75
C THR A 43 -3.62 -2.01 -1.95
N ALA A 44 -2.97 -0.85 -1.84
CA ALA A 44 -2.81 0.10 -2.93
C ALA A 44 -2.03 -0.50 -4.11
N LEU A 45 -0.88 -1.14 -3.83
CA LEU A 45 -0.09 -1.80 -4.87
C LEU A 45 -0.87 -2.91 -5.56
N TYR A 46 -1.59 -3.74 -4.80
CA TYR A 46 -2.43 -4.79 -5.38
C TYR A 46 -3.56 -4.25 -6.25
N LYS A 47 -4.18 -3.12 -5.87
CA LYS A 47 -5.21 -2.46 -6.69
C LYS A 47 -4.63 -1.88 -7.97
N ASN A 48 -3.47 -1.24 -7.92
CA ASN A 48 -2.80 -0.72 -9.11
C ASN A 48 -2.47 -1.86 -10.10
N GLN A 49 -1.92 -2.98 -9.61
CA GLN A 49 -1.67 -4.16 -10.44
C GLN A 49 -2.93 -4.73 -11.11
N GLN A 50 -4.08 -4.71 -10.43
CA GLN A 50 -5.34 -5.16 -11.01
C GLN A 50 -5.92 -4.18 -12.04
N GLN A 51 -5.69 -2.88 -11.89
CA GLN A 51 -6.10 -1.91 -12.90
C GLN A 51 -5.31 -2.09 -14.20
N ASP A 52 -4.04 -2.44 -14.09
CA ASP A 52 -3.17 -2.72 -15.23
C ASP A 52 -3.33 -4.14 -15.77
N ALA A 53 -4.09 -5.00 -15.07
CA ALA A 53 -4.29 -6.38 -15.50
C ALA A 53 -5.18 -6.43 -16.76
N PRO A 54 -4.82 -7.20 -17.78
CA PRO A 54 -5.67 -7.40 -18.95
C PRO A 54 -6.98 -8.04 -18.52
N VAL A 55 -8.11 -7.48 -18.96
CA VAL A 55 -9.44 -8.05 -18.72
C VAL A 55 -9.48 -9.46 -19.33
N PRO A 56 -9.80 -10.51 -18.55
CA PRO A 56 -9.91 -11.86 -19.08
C PRO A 56 -10.97 -11.89 -20.18
N GLN A 57 -10.58 -12.22 -21.41
CA GLN A 57 -11.52 -12.53 -22.47
C GLN A 57 -12.05 -13.94 -22.24
N ILE A 58 -13.27 -14.03 -21.72
CA ILE A 58 -14.02 -15.29 -21.66
C ILE A 58 -14.63 -15.55 -23.03
N ASN A 59 -14.11 -16.58 -23.71
CA ASN A 59 -14.62 -17.05 -25.01
C ASN A 59 -15.55 -18.24 -24.81
#